data_AF-A0A7V9UVQ4-F1
#
_entry.id   AF-A0A7V9UVQ4-F1
#
_cell.length_a   1.000
_cell.length_b   1.000
_cell.length_c   1.000
_cell.angle_alpha   90.00
_cell.angle_beta   90.00
_cell.angle_gamma   90.00
#
_symmetry.space_group_name_H-M   'P 1'
#
loop_
_entity.id
_entity.type
_entity.pdbx_description
1 polymer ?
#
loop_
_entity_poly.entity_id
_entity_poly.type
_entity_poly.pdbx_seq_one_letter_code
_entity_poly.pdbx_strand_id
1 'polypeptide(L)'
;KLMRNPEVTIRSRGVMEKCTYCTQRIAAARIEAEKDHRDIRDGEILTACQSACPTEAITFGDLNDPNSQVAKLKNDRRNYNVLNDLNTQPRTTYLAGLKNQNREMPDYAPLTVPKTHTPETTDEGKGEATEAPH
;
A
#
# COMPACT_ATOMS: atom_id res chain seq x y z
N LYS A 1 29.78 15.96 12.28
CA LYS A 1 28.48 16.60 11.95
C LYS A 1 28.06 16.42 10.47
N LEU A 2 28.94 16.00 9.56
CA LEU A 2 28.66 15.84 8.11
C LEU A 2 27.70 14.70 7.71
N MET A 3 27.35 13.78 8.64
CA MET A 3 26.51 12.61 8.30
C MET A 3 25.01 12.87 8.36
N ARG A 4 24.58 14.03 8.90
CA ARG A 4 23.15 14.34 9.08
C ARG A 4 22.62 15.11 7.87
N ASN A 5 21.46 14.68 7.38
CA ASN A 5 20.76 15.41 6.32
C ASN A 5 20.27 16.77 6.85
N PRO A 6 20.66 17.90 6.24
CA PRO A 6 20.19 19.23 6.65
C PRO A 6 18.69 19.44 6.45
N GLU A 7 18.05 18.72 5.52
CA GLU A 7 16.64 18.86 5.18
C GLU A 7 15.68 18.20 6.18
N VAL A 8 16.22 17.56 7.23
CA VAL A 8 15.42 16.88 8.26
C VAL A 8 15.79 17.42 9.63
N THR A 9 14.78 17.75 10.42
CA THR A 9 14.99 18.31 11.76
C THR A 9 15.63 17.28 12.69
N ILE A 10 16.68 17.71 13.39
CA ILE A 10 17.28 16.94 14.48
C ILE A 10 16.50 17.28 15.74
N ARG A 11 15.91 16.26 16.38
CA ARG A 11 15.07 16.48 17.55
C ARG A 11 15.83 16.43 18.85
N SER A 12 15.41 17.27 19.80
CA SER A 12 15.85 17.26 21.18
C SER A 12 15.09 16.20 21.99
N ARG A 13 15.54 15.95 23.22
CA ARG A 13 14.93 14.99 24.14
C ARG A 13 13.45 15.36 24.40
N GLY A 14 12.57 14.36 24.36
CA GLY A 14 11.16 14.50 24.72
C GLY A 14 10.21 14.78 23.56
N VAL A 15 10.68 14.79 22.31
CA VAL A 15 9.84 14.98 21.13
C VAL A 15 9.58 13.64 20.45
N MET A 16 8.29 13.30 20.24
CA MET A 16 7.88 12.05 19.59
C MET A 16 8.15 12.04 18.09
N GLU A 17 8.52 10.88 17.56
CA GLU A 17 8.80 10.69 16.15
C GLU A 17 7.99 9.59 15.46
N LYS A 18 7.87 9.72 14.14
CA LYS A 18 7.19 8.76 13.27
C LYS A 18 7.73 8.81 11.85
N CYS A 19 7.36 7.83 11.05
CA CYS A 19 7.54 7.90 9.59
C CYS A 19 6.73 9.07 9.01
N THR A 20 7.41 9.90 8.23
CA THR A 20 6.81 11.03 7.51
C THR A 20 6.75 10.76 6.00
N TYR A 21 6.95 9.52 5.56
CA TYR A 21 7.06 9.16 4.14
C TYR A 21 8.10 9.99 3.38
N CYS A 22 9.20 10.35 4.05
CA CYS A 22 10.25 11.19 3.49
C CYS A 22 9.70 12.53 2.94
N THR A 23 8.90 13.26 3.71
CA THR A 23 8.38 14.59 3.36
C THR A 23 9.42 15.54 2.77
N GLN A 24 10.68 15.46 3.21
CA GLN A 24 11.78 16.24 2.65
C GLN A 24 12.04 15.93 1.15
N ARG A 25 11.93 14.66 0.73
CA ARG A 25 12.09 14.27 -0.67
C ARG A 25 10.85 14.64 -1.50
N ILE A 26 9.65 14.50 -0.91
CA ILE A 26 8.39 14.90 -1.54
C ILE A 26 8.40 16.41 -1.81
N ALA A 27 8.78 17.22 -0.81
CA ALA A 27 8.83 18.67 -0.93
C ALA A 27 9.83 19.11 -2.01
N ALA A 28 11.02 18.53 -2.04
CA ALA A 28 12.02 18.84 -3.07
C ALA A 28 11.52 18.53 -4.48
N ALA A 29 10.97 17.33 -4.72
CA ALA A 29 10.44 16.95 -6.02
C ALA A 29 9.25 17.83 -6.44
N ARG A 30 8.36 18.17 -5.49
CA ARG A 30 7.25 19.08 -5.74
C ARG A 30 7.73 20.47 -6.17
N ILE A 31 8.73 21.04 -5.48
CA ILE A 31 9.29 22.35 -5.82
C ILE A 31 9.91 22.33 -7.22
N GLU A 32 10.65 21.28 -7.58
CA GLU A 32 11.23 21.16 -8.93
C GLU A 32 10.15 20.99 -10.01
N ALA A 33 9.14 20.17 -9.77
CA ALA A 33 8.01 20.02 -10.69
C ALA A 33 7.23 21.34 -10.88
N GLU A 34 7.01 22.10 -9.79
CA GLU A 34 6.37 23.42 -9.84
C GLU A 34 7.21 24.44 -10.63
N LYS A 35 8.55 24.46 -10.47
CA LYS A 35 9.44 25.31 -11.29
C LYS A 35 9.34 24.98 -12.78
N ASP A 36 9.26 23.70 -13.10
CA ASP A 36 9.12 23.18 -14.46
C ASP A 36 7.69 23.28 -15.02
N HIS A 37 6.72 23.78 -14.24
CA HIS A 37 5.31 23.88 -14.60
C HIS A 37 4.71 22.53 -15.04
N ARG A 38 5.07 21.45 -14.34
CA ARG A 38 4.61 20.09 -14.62
C ARG A 38 4.16 19.39 -13.35
N ASP A 39 3.41 18.31 -13.50
CA ASP A 39 3.11 17.40 -12.40
C ASP A 39 4.31 16.49 -12.07
N ILE A 40 4.28 15.95 -10.84
CA ILE A 40 5.26 14.97 -10.38
C ILE A 40 5.00 13.65 -11.10
N ARG A 41 6.06 13.05 -11.65
CA ARG A 41 5.96 11.78 -12.38
C ARG A 41 6.11 10.60 -11.43
N ASP A 42 5.51 9.46 -11.78
CA ASP A 42 5.72 8.23 -11.02
C ASP A 42 7.21 7.84 -11.04
N GLY A 43 7.73 7.41 -9.89
CA GLY A 43 9.15 7.10 -9.69
C GLY A 43 10.08 8.30 -9.52
N GLU A 44 9.61 9.55 -9.67
CA GLU A 44 10.43 10.75 -9.40
C GLU A 44 10.75 10.90 -7.91
N ILE A 45 9.81 10.50 -7.05
CA ILE A 45 10.00 10.45 -5.60
C ILE A 45 10.29 9.02 -5.17
N LEU A 46 11.56 8.75 -4.86
CA LEU A 46 11.95 7.51 -4.19
C LEU A 46 12.15 7.76 -2.71
N THR A 47 11.38 7.07 -1.87
CA THR A 47 11.58 7.17 -0.41
C THR A 47 12.87 6.46 0.02
N ALA A 48 13.39 6.82 1.19
CA ALA A 48 14.63 6.21 1.70
C ALA A 48 14.47 4.69 1.88
N CYS A 49 13.34 4.23 2.43
CA CYS A 49 13.07 2.81 2.62
C CYS A 49 12.85 2.05 1.30
N GLN A 50 12.17 2.65 0.31
CA GLN A 50 12.02 2.08 -1.03
C GLN A 50 13.38 1.93 -1.73
N SER A 51 14.17 3.00 -1.80
CA SER A 51 15.49 2.99 -2.46
C SER A 51 16.51 2.07 -1.79
N ALA A 52 16.38 1.82 -0.48
CA ALA A 52 17.26 0.92 0.25
C ALA A 52 16.86 -0.56 0.16
N CYS A 53 15.63 -0.86 -0.26
CA CYS A 53 15.11 -2.23 -0.27
C CYS A 53 15.57 -2.98 -1.54
N PRO A 54 16.44 -4.00 -1.44
CA PRO A 54 16.94 -4.70 -2.62
C PRO A 54 15.88 -5.58 -3.30
N THR A 55 14.84 -5.97 -2.56
CA THR A 55 13.74 -6.81 -3.06
C THR A 55 12.56 -6.00 -3.57
N GLU A 56 12.66 -4.67 -3.59
CA GLU A 56 11.60 -3.75 -4.07
C GLU A 56 10.24 -3.96 -3.38
N ALA A 57 10.26 -4.35 -2.09
CA ALA A 57 9.05 -4.69 -1.35
C ALA A 57 8.17 -3.48 -1.00
N ILE A 58 8.71 -2.27 -1.11
CA ILE A 58 8.02 -1.02 -0.77
C ILE A 58 7.91 -0.19 -2.03
N THR A 59 6.69 0.11 -2.45
CA THR A 59 6.42 1.01 -3.57
C THR A 59 5.72 2.26 -3.04
N PHE A 60 6.25 3.43 -3.38
CA PHE A 60 5.68 4.74 -3.03
C PHE A 60 5.36 5.50 -4.32
N GLY A 61 4.28 6.29 -4.30
CA GLY A 61 3.77 7.00 -5.47
C GLY A 61 2.44 7.69 -5.19
N ASP A 62 1.88 8.35 -6.21
CA ASP A 62 0.59 9.01 -6.12
C ASP A 62 -0.57 8.01 -6.29
N LEU A 63 -1.52 8.04 -5.38
CA LEU A 63 -2.73 7.21 -5.42
C LEU A 63 -3.81 7.79 -6.35
N ASN A 64 -3.73 9.09 -6.68
CA ASN A 64 -4.69 9.74 -7.55
C ASN A 64 -4.39 9.49 -9.03
N ASP A 65 -3.14 9.18 -9.38
CA ASP A 65 -2.77 8.73 -10.73
C ASP A 65 -3.08 7.24 -10.89
N PRO A 66 -4.07 6.83 -11.71
CA PRO A 66 -4.41 5.43 -11.92
C PRO A 66 -3.30 4.65 -12.64
N ASN A 67 -2.38 5.33 -13.32
CA ASN A 67 -1.28 4.69 -14.04
C ASN A 67 -0.08 4.38 -13.14
N SER A 68 -0.04 4.94 -11.92
CA SER A 68 1.06 4.76 -10.98
C SER A 68 1.20 3.29 -10.55
N GLN A 69 2.42 2.89 -10.22
CA GLN A 69 2.66 1.54 -9.71
C GLN A 69 1.90 1.26 -8.42
N VAL A 70 1.78 2.26 -7.53
CA VAL A 70 1.06 2.10 -6.25
C VAL A 70 -0.44 1.92 -6.46
N ALA A 71 -1.07 2.67 -7.37
CA ALA A 71 -2.49 2.51 -7.65
C ALA A 71 -2.80 1.10 -8.17
N LYS A 72 -1.94 0.55 -9.04
CA LYS A 72 -2.04 -0.82 -9.54
C LYS A 72 -1.89 -1.86 -8.42
N LEU A 73 -0.87 -1.72 -7.57
CA LEU A 73 -0.64 -2.64 -6.44
C LEU A 73 -1.77 -2.58 -5.41
N LYS A 74 -2.35 -1.40 -5.17
CA LYS A 74 -3.47 -1.23 -4.25
C LYS A 74 -4.75 -1.90 -4.74
N ASN A 75 -4.91 -2.05 -6.05
CA ASN A 75 -6.01 -2.76 -6.68
C ASN A 75 -5.75 -4.28 -6.83
N ASP A 76 -4.59 -4.79 -6.39
CA ASP A 76 -4.30 -6.22 -6.36
C ASP A 76 -5.25 -6.92 -5.37
N ARG A 77 -5.74 -8.12 -5.72
CA ARG A 77 -6.61 -8.94 -4.87
C ARG A 77 -5.97 -9.31 -3.53
N ARG A 78 -4.63 -9.27 -3.45
CA ARG A 78 -3.85 -9.57 -2.23
C ARG A 78 -3.71 -8.36 -1.31
N ASN A 79 -4.16 -7.18 -1.72
CA ASN A 79 -4.05 -5.98 -0.92
C ASN A 79 -4.98 -6.03 0.30
N TYR A 80 -4.46 -5.69 1.47
CA TYR A 80 -5.24 -5.59 2.70
C TYR A 80 -4.78 -4.43 3.60
N ASN A 81 -5.72 -3.93 4.39
CA ASN A 81 -5.47 -2.93 5.43
C ASN A 81 -5.16 -3.64 6.75
N VAL A 82 -4.11 -3.20 7.43
CA VAL A 82 -3.80 -3.68 8.79
C VAL A 82 -4.81 -3.10 9.77
N LEU A 83 -5.38 -3.95 10.63
CA LEU A 83 -6.40 -3.59 11.62
C LEU A 83 -7.62 -2.89 10.99
N ASN A 84 -8.15 -3.46 9.90
CA ASN A 84 -9.26 -2.88 9.14
C ASN A 84 -10.53 -2.68 9.99
N ASP A 85 -10.76 -3.53 10.99
CA ASP A 85 -11.93 -3.46 11.90
C ASP A 85 -12.00 -2.15 12.67
N LEU A 86 -10.86 -1.46 12.86
CA LEU A 86 -10.79 -0.17 13.54
C LEU A 86 -11.08 1.03 12.62
N ASN A 87 -11.33 0.80 11.33
CA ASN A 87 -11.63 1.83 10.31
C ASN A 87 -10.66 3.02 10.32
N THR A 88 -9.36 2.77 10.53
CA THR A 88 -8.32 3.82 10.58
C THR A 88 -7.91 4.35 9.21
N GLN A 89 -8.38 3.72 8.13
CA GLN A 89 -8.12 4.06 6.73
C GLN A 89 -6.65 4.40 6.44
N PRO A 90 -5.70 3.50 6.76
CA PRO A 90 -4.29 3.77 6.61
C PRO A 90 -3.92 3.96 5.13
N ARG A 91 -2.97 4.87 4.88
CA ARG A 91 -2.44 5.09 3.52
C ARG A 91 -1.47 4.00 3.07
N THR A 92 -0.75 3.38 4.01
CA THR A 92 0.12 2.24 3.73
C THR A 92 -0.69 0.95 3.87
N THR A 93 -0.75 0.18 2.79
CA THR A 93 -1.41 -1.13 2.74
C THR A 93 -0.39 -2.20 2.38
N TYR A 94 -0.73 -3.46 2.58
CA TYR A 94 0.21 -4.57 2.43
C TYR A 94 -0.34 -5.60 1.45
N LEU A 95 0.55 -6.31 0.77
CA LEU A 95 0.21 -7.45 -0.06
C LEU A 95 0.40 -8.73 0.74
N ALA A 96 -0.59 -9.62 0.67
CA ALA A 96 -0.50 -10.93 1.28
C ALA A 96 0.66 -11.75 0.67
N GLY A 97 1.51 -12.32 1.53
CA GLY A 97 2.59 -13.21 1.13
C GLY A 97 2.04 -14.54 0.63
N LEU A 98 2.31 -14.89 -0.62
CA LEU A 98 1.96 -16.18 -1.20
C LEU A 98 3.15 -17.14 -1.06
N LYS A 99 2.93 -18.26 -0.37
CA LYS A 99 3.91 -19.36 -0.32
C LYS A 99 3.54 -20.39 -1.37
N ASN A 100 4.42 -20.61 -2.35
CA ASN A 100 4.24 -21.63 -3.38
C ASN A 100 4.67 -23.00 -2.82
N GLN A 101 3.76 -23.67 -2.12
CA GLN A 101 4.03 -24.97 -1.50
C GLN A 101 4.07 -26.08 -2.55
N ASN A 102 5.07 -26.96 -2.47
CA ASN A 102 5.13 -28.16 -3.30
C ASN A 102 4.12 -29.19 -2.79
N ARG A 103 3.28 -29.71 -3.68
CA ARG A 103 2.22 -30.69 -3.36
C ARG A 103 2.76 -32.06 -2.98
N GLU A 104 3.99 -32.38 -3.35
CA GLU A 104 4.64 -33.66 -3.06
C GLU A 104 5.27 -33.73 -1.66
N MET A 105 5.37 -32.59 -0.95
CA MET A 105 5.97 -32.58 0.38
C MET A 105 4.98 -33.05 1.46
N PRO A 106 5.46 -33.79 2.48
CA PRO A 106 4.61 -34.37 3.52
C PRO A 106 3.94 -33.33 4.43
N ASP A 107 4.40 -32.08 4.42
CA ASP A 107 3.85 -30.94 5.16
C ASP A 107 2.95 -30.03 4.30
N TYR A 108 2.55 -30.47 3.10
CA TYR A 108 1.64 -29.72 2.23
C TYR A 108 0.31 -29.41 2.93
N ALA A 109 -0.05 -28.12 2.97
CA ALA A 109 -1.33 -27.65 3.47
C ALA A 109 -2.05 -26.86 2.36
N PRO A 110 -3.27 -27.24 1.94
CA PRO A 110 -3.97 -26.51 0.90
C PRO A 110 -4.21 -25.06 1.33
N LEU A 111 -3.94 -24.10 0.43
CA LEU A 111 -4.14 -22.67 0.70
C LEU A 111 -5.63 -22.41 0.97
N THR A 112 -5.96 -22.03 2.20
CA THR A 112 -7.27 -21.49 2.55
C THR A 112 -7.28 -20.00 2.21
N VAL A 113 -7.89 -19.64 1.09
CA VAL A 113 -8.12 -18.23 0.75
C VAL A 113 -9.24 -17.71 1.67
N PRO A 114 -8.98 -16.76 2.58
CA PRO A 114 -10.06 -16.12 3.32
C PRO A 114 -10.97 -15.44 2.31
N LYS A 115 -12.28 -15.69 2.37
CA LYS A 115 -13.24 -14.95 1.55
C LYS A 115 -13.04 -13.47 1.90
N THR A 116 -12.57 -12.68 0.93
CA THR A 116 -12.48 -11.23 1.07
C THR A 116 -13.81 -10.69 1.55
N HIS A 117 -13.80 -9.82 2.57
CA HIS A 117 -14.95 -9.00 2.92
C HIS A 117 -15.28 -8.12 1.71
N THR A 118 -16.20 -8.58 0.86
CA THR A 118 -16.88 -7.73 -0.11
C THR A 118 -17.56 -6.60 0.69
N PRO A 119 -17.43 -5.32 0.31
CA PRO A 119 -18.33 -4.32 0.84
C PRO A 119 -19.76 -4.79 0.51
N GLU A 120 -20.59 -4.95 1.53
CA GLU A 120 -22.01 -5.23 1.37
C GLU A 120 -22.62 -4.12 0.50
N THR A 121 -22.77 -4.39 -0.80
CA THR A 121 -23.77 -3.70 -1.61
C THR A 121 -25.11 -4.23 -1.15
N THR A 122 -25.85 -3.37 -0.43
CA THR A 122 -27.28 -3.52 -0.16
C THR A 122 -28.00 -3.82 -1.47
N ASP A 123 -28.39 -5.07 -1.69
CA ASP A 123 -29.40 -5.44 -2.67
C ASP A 123 -30.75 -5.54 -1.94
N GLU A 124 -31.46 -4.42 -1.95
CA GLU A 124 -32.87 -4.40 -1.60
C GLU A 124 -33.66 -5.20 -2.64
N GLY A 125 -34.16 -6.36 -2.23
CA GLY A 125 -35.46 -6.87 -2.62
C GLY A 125 -35.68 -7.24 -4.09
N LYS A 126 -35.66 -8.55 -4.36
CA LYS A 126 -36.80 -9.20 -5.03
C LYS A 126 -36.86 -10.67 -4.67
N GLY A 127 -37.83 -11.03 -3.85
CA GLY A 127 -38.24 -12.41 -3.68
C GLY A 127 -38.92 -12.92 -4.95
N GLU A 128 -38.71 -14.18 -5.28
CA GLU A 128 -39.82 -15.07 -5.59
C GLU A 128 -39.36 -16.51 -5.38
N ALA A 129 -40.12 -17.22 -4.56
CA ALA A 129 -40.00 -18.64 -4.36
C ALA A 129 -40.34 -19.38 -5.64
N THR A 130 -39.65 -20.48 -5.94
CA THR A 130 -40.28 -21.72 -6.42
C THR A 130 -39.32 -22.90 -6.35
N GLU A 131 -39.95 -24.04 -6.13
CA GLU A 131 -39.49 -25.31 -5.59
C GLU A 131 -39.24 -26.32 -6.71
N ALA A 132 -38.07 -27.00 -6.68
CA ALA A 132 -37.75 -28.37 -7.18
C ALA A 132 -38.14 -28.78 -8.64
N PRO A 133 -37.80 -30.00 -9.10
CA PRO A 133 -36.56 -30.78 -9.02
C PRO A 133 -36.03 -31.24 -10.40
N HIS A 134 -34.75 -31.61 -10.48
CA HIS A 134 -34.24 -32.82 -11.14
C HIS A 134 -32.82 -33.13 -10.66
#